data_AF-A0A6I1K1C5-F1
#
_entry.id   AF-A0A6I1K1C5-F1
#
_cell.length_a   1.000
_cell.length_b   1.000
_cell.length_c   1.000
_cell.angle_alpha   90.00
_cell.angle_beta   90.00
_cell.angle_gamma   90.00
#
_symmetry.space_group_name_H-M   'P 1'
#
loop_
_entity.id
_entity.type
_entity.pdbx_description
1 polymer ?
#
loop_
_entity_poly.entity_id
_entity_poly.type
_entity_poly.pdbx_seq_one_letter_code
_entity_poly.pdbx_strand_id
1 'polypeptide(L)'
;MGAQLDIAVQILGSYTGSNDIAAVTAAFSKRKALGFTPGTGAGQADKVFSDTRSIPASSNDDLDLTSLTDPLGAALAFAGVKAIYIEAAAANINEVVVGGHDTAAFLGPFADASDKVKLKAGEVLLVTNRTAAGWAVTATTADILRIANGGSGSAVGYSIILVGDSA
;
A
#
# COMPACT_ATOMS: atom_id res chain seq x y z
N MET A 1 -19.60 11.33 3.04
CA MET A 1 -19.26 10.30 2.04
C MET A 1 -18.82 9.06 2.81
N GLY A 2 -18.94 7.86 2.25
CA GLY A 2 -18.60 6.62 2.96
C GLY A 2 -18.01 5.61 2.00
N ALA A 3 -16.97 4.90 2.40
CA ALA A 3 -16.29 3.93 1.56
C ALA A 3 -16.69 2.51 1.96
N GLN A 4 -17.13 1.70 0.99
CA GLN A 4 -17.33 0.27 1.17
C GLN A 4 -16.31 -0.46 0.30
N LEU A 5 -15.47 -1.28 0.94
CA LEU A 5 -14.32 -1.90 0.29
C LEU A 5 -14.13 -3.32 0.82
N ASP A 6 -13.75 -4.23 -0.07
CA ASP A 6 -13.33 -5.58 0.29
C ASP A 6 -11.88 -5.79 -0.15
N ILE A 7 -11.02 -6.17 0.80
CA ILE A 7 -9.63 -6.53 0.55
C ILE A 7 -9.48 -8.03 0.77
N ALA A 8 -8.95 -8.75 -0.23
CA ALA A 8 -8.69 -10.18 -0.10
C ALA A 8 -7.29 -10.55 -0.57
N VAL A 9 -6.63 -11.43 0.20
CA VAL A 9 -5.39 -12.11 -0.18
C VAL A 9 -5.63 -13.61 -0.15
N GLN A 10 -5.17 -14.31 -1.18
CA GLN A 10 -5.26 -15.75 -1.26
C GLN A 10 -3.94 -16.35 -1.75
N ILE A 11 -3.53 -17.43 -1.09
CA ILE A 11 -2.47 -18.32 -1.54
C ILE A 11 -3.09 -19.71 -1.64
N LEU A 12 -3.13 -20.25 -2.85
CA LEU A 12 -3.66 -21.58 -3.18
C LEU A 12 -2.65 -22.31 -4.05
N GLY A 13 -2.41 -23.58 -3.79
CA GLY A 13 -1.54 -24.38 -4.62
C GLY A 13 -1.40 -25.82 -4.13
N SER A 14 -0.66 -26.59 -4.92
CA SER A 14 -0.18 -27.91 -4.52
C SER A 14 1.33 -27.97 -4.77
N TYR A 15 2.06 -28.58 -3.83
CA TYR A 15 3.45 -28.92 -3.99
C TYR A 15 3.53 -30.43 -4.20
N THR A 16 3.94 -30.82 -5.41
CA THR A 16 3.96 -32.22 -5.85
C THR A 16 5.38 -32.73 -6.01
N GLY A 17 5.58 -34.02 -5.75
CA GLY A 17 6.85 -34.71 -5.96
C GLY A 17 6.64 -36.21 -6.05
N SER A 18 7.72 -36.95 -6.28
CA SER A 18 7.75 -38.40 -6.24
C SER A 18 8.81 -38.86 -5.24
N ASN A 19 8.50 -39.87 -4.44
CA ASN A 19 9.50 -40.73 -3.82
C ASN A 19 9.58 -42.06 -4.59
N ASP A 20 10.47 -42.95 -4.18
CA ASP A 20 10.72 -44.23 -4.84
C ASP A 20 9.49 -45.17 -4.88
N ILE A 21 8.49 -44.93 -4.02
CA ILE A 21 7.31 -45.80 -3.87
C ILE A 21 6.01 -45.14 -4.36
N ALA A 22 5.90 -43.80 -4.33
CA ALA A 22 4.67 -43.09 -4.68
C ALA A 22 4.87 -41.59 -4.97
N ALA A 23 3.87 -41.00 -5.63
CA ALA A 23 3.69 -39.55 -5.69
C ALA A 23 3.26 -38.99 -4.32
N VAL A 24 3.79 -37.82 -3.97
CA VAL A 24 3.43 -37.04 -2.77
C VAL A 24 2.85 -35.71 -3.22
N THR A 25 1.75 -35.28 -2.59
CA THR A 25 1.12 -33.99 -2.86
C THR A 25 0.78 -33.29 -1.54
N ALA A 26 1.26 -32.07 -1.37
CA ALA A 26 0.86 -31.17 -0.29
C ALA A 26 0.02 -30.02 -0.87
N ALA A 27 -1.29 -30.06 -0.66
CA ALA A 27 -2.18 -28.97 -1.05
C ALA A 27 -2.30 -27.94 0.08
N PHE A 28 -2.35 -26.66 -0.28
CA PHE A 28 -2.55 -25.56 0.66
C PHE A 28 -3.53 -24.54 0.09
N SER A 29 -4.40 -24.02 0.95
CA SER A 29 -5.34 -22.94 0.64
C SER A 29 -5.47 -22.04 1.86
N LYS A 30 -5.00 -20.80 1.73
CA LYS A 30 -5.14 -19.77 2.75
C LYS A 30 -5.75 -18.54 2.10
N ARG A 31 -6.93 -18.13 2.58
CA ARG A 31 -7.59 -16.89 2.18
C ARG A 31 -7.81 -16.03 3.41
N LYS A 32 -7.54 -14.74 3.29
CA LYS A 32 -7.95 -13.71 4.24
C LYS A 32 -8.77 -12.68 3.47
N ALA A 33 -9.99 -12.43 3.92
CA ALA A 33 -10.84 -11.36 3.42
C ALA A 33 -11.12 -10.38 4.55
N LEU A 34 -11.07 -9.10 4.24
CA LEU A 34 -11.20 -7.97 5.14
C LEU A 34 -12.16 -6.96 4.51
N GLY A 35 -13.36 -6.85 5.07
CA GLY A 35 -14.31 -5.81 4.66
C GLY A 35 -14.10 -4.53 5.48
N PHE A 36 -14.22 -3.39 4.81
CA PHE A 36 -14.42 -2.09 5.44
C PHE A 36 -15.84 -1.63 5.15
N THR A 37 -16.57 -1.28 6.21
CA THR A 37 -17.87 -0.62 6.10
C THR A 37 -17.70 0.90 6.20
N PRO A 38 -18.66 1.69 5.72
CA PRO A 38 -18.60 3.15 5.87
C PRO A 38 -18.50 3.61 7.33
N GLY A 39 -17.58 4.52 7.62
CA GLY A 39 -17.41 5.16 8.94
C GLY A 39 -15.95 5.29 9.36
N THR A 40 -15.70 5.72 10.59
CA THR A 40 -14.34 5.96 11.10
C THR A 40 -13.91 4.97 12.20
N GLY A 41 -14.82 4.12 12.68
CA GLY A 41 -14.52 3.10 13.68
C GLY A 41 -13.61 1.96 13.21
N ALA A 42 -13.41 0.98 14.11
CA ALA A 42 -12.62 -0.21 13.79
C ALA A 42 -13.26 -1.02 12.66
N GLY A 43 -12.46 -1.37 11.66
CA GLY A 43 -12.96 -2.03 10.44
C GLY A 43 -13.89 -1.17 9.59
N GLN A 44 -13.86 0.15 9.76
CA GLN A 44 -14.60 1.11 8.95
C GLN A 44 -13.65 2.08 8.22
N ALA A 45 -14.08 2.60 7.07
CA ALA A 45 -13.38 3.64 6.34
C ALA A 45 -14.36 4.62 5.68
N ASP A 46 -13.97 5.88 5.53
CA ASP A 46 -14.76 6.89 4.82
C ASP A 46 -13.92 7.70 3.80
N LYS A 47 -12.62 7.44 3.72
CA LYS A 47 -11.69 8.06 2.78
C LYS A 47 -10.98 7.00 1.92
N VAL A 48 -10.85 7.31 0.63
CA VAL A 48 -10.12 6.49 -0.34
C VAL A 48 -9.36 7.41 -1.27
N PHE A 49 -8.10 7.09 -1.49
CA PHE A 49 -7.29 7.63 -2.58
C PHE A 49 -6.86 6.49 -3.48
N SER A 50 -6.87 6.71 -4.79
CA SER A 50 -6.37 5.73 -5.76
C SER A 50 -5.82 6.43 -6.99
N ASP A 51 -4.66 5.99 -7.47
CA ASP A 51 -3.99 6.61 -8.62
C ASP A 51 -3.00 5.64 -9.29
N THR A 52 -2.67 5.91 -10.56
CA THR A 52 -1.57 5.27 -11.29
C THR A 52 -0.60 6.37 -11.72
N ARG A 53 0.63 6.30 -11.24
CA ARG A 53 1.61 7.41 -11.31
C ARG A 53 2.93 6.95 -11.92
N SER A 54 3.71 7.91 -12.39
CA SER A 54 5.03 7.69 -12.97
C SER A 54 6.05 8.63 -12.34
N ILE A 55 7.18 8.09 -11.93
CA ILE A 55 8.25 8.81 -11.24
C ILE A 55 9.46 8.88 -12.17
N PRO A 56 9.92 10.07 -12.56
CA PRO A 56 11.15 10.22 -13.34
C PRO A 56 12.36 9.57 -12.66
N ALA A 57 13.41 9.32 -13.45
CA ALA A 57 14.67 8.80 -12.91
C ALA A 57 15.20 9.67 -11.75
N SER A 58 15.73 9.02 -10.72
CA SER A 58 16.36 9.71 -9.57
C SER A 58 15.46 10.74 -8.86
N SER A 59 14.14 10.57 -8.95
CA SER A 59 13.14 11.47 -8.36
C SER A 59 12.27 10.74 -7.34
N ASN A 60 11.56 11.54 -6.55
CA ASN A 60 10.56 11.08 -5.59
C ASN A 60 9.18 11.61 -6.00
N ASP A 61 8.16 10.88 -5.57
CA ASP A 61 6.77 11.29 -5.51
C ASP A 61 6.35 11.27 -4.05
N ASP A 62 6.23 12.47 -3.47
CA ASP A 62 5.94 12.67 -2.06
C ASP A 62 4.43 12.92 -1.91
N LEU A 63 3.70 11.87 -1.51
CA LEU A 63 2.26 11.96 -1.28
C LEU A 63 2.00 12.56 0.10
N ASP A 64 1.55 13.81 0.15
CA ASP A 64 1.03 14.44 1.36
C ASP A 64 -0.36 13.89 1.66
N LEU A 65 -0.46 13.05 2.69
CA LEU A 65 -1.67 12.34 3.09
C LEU A 65 -2.76 13.26 3.64
N THR A 66 -2.47 14.54 3.84
CA THR A 66 -3.43 15.56 4.27
C THR A 66 -3.94 16.46 3.14
N SER A 67 -3.36 16.36 1.94
CA SER A 67 -3.71 17.21 0.80
C SER A 67 -3.84 16.42 -0.51
N LEU A 68 -4.62 15.34 -0.49
CA LEU A 68 -4.94 14.54 -1.67
C LEU A 68 -6.29 14.93 -2.27
N THR A 69 -6.62 14.29 -3.38
CA THR A 69 -7.94 14.37 -4.02
C THR A 69 -8.51 12.96 -4.10
N ASP A 70 -9.75 12.78 -3.66
CA ASP A 70 -10.44 11.50 -3.77
C ASP A 70 -10.79 11.16 -5.23
N PRO A 71 -11.17 9.90 -5.54
CA PRO A 71 -11.54 9.48 -6.88
C PRO A 71 -12.74 10.22 -7.50
N LEU A 72 -13.48 11.02 -6.73
CA LEU A 72 -14.63 11.81 -7.16
C LEU A 72 -14.26 13.29 -7.35
N GLY A 73 -13.00 13.67 -7.15
CA GLY A 73 -12.50 15.02 -7.32
C GLY A 73 -12.61 15.92 -6.09
N ALA A 74 -13.02 15.39 -4.92
CA ALA A 74 -13.11 16.17 -3.69
C ALA A 74 -11.77 16.16 -2.93
N ALA A 75 -11.47 17.24 -2.23
CA ALA A 75 -10.29 17.30 -1.36
C ALA A 75 -10.36 16.22 -0.27
N LEU A 76 -9.23 15.56 -0.03
CA LEU A 76 -9.09 14.44 0.88
C LEU A 76 -7.90 14.69 1.82
N ALA A 77 -8.17 14.59 3.11
CA ALA A 77 -7.18 14.50 4.17
C ALA A 77 -7.47 13.25 4.99
N PHE A 78 -6.45 12.41 5.20
CA PHE A 78 -6.52 11.28 6.12
C PHE A 78 -6.17 11.76 7.54
N ALA A 79 -6.96 11.35 8.54
CA ALA A 79 -6.54 11.36 9.94
C ALA A 79 -5.85 10.04 10.31
N GLY A 80 -6.34 8.93 9.74
CA GLY A 80 -5.75 7.61 9.87
C GLY A 80 -5.74 6.87 8.53
N VAL A 81 -4.65 6.15 8.22
CA VAL A 81 -4.57 5.20 7.11
C VAL A 81 -4.78 3.79 7.64
N LYS A 82 -5.64 3.00 6.98
CA LYS A 82 -6.05 1.66 7.40
C LYS A 82 -5.69 0.57 6.39
N ALA A 83 -5.44 0.92 5.13
CA ALA A 83 -4.85 0.00 4.17
C ALA A 83 -3.99 0.75 3.15
N ILE A 84 -2.91 0.09 2.74
CA ILE A 84 -1.99 0.55 1.71
C ILE A 84 -1.82 -0.61 0.73
N TYR A 85 -2.23 -0.38 -0.51
CA TYR A 85 -1.92 -1.24 -1.65
C TYR A 85 -1.00 -0.47 -2.58
N ILE A 86 0.15 -1.05 -2.93
CA ILE A 86 1.06 -0.51 -3.94
C ILE A 86 1.48 -1.65 -4.85
N GLU A 87 1.46 -1.40 -6.16
CA GLU A 87 1.94 -2.32 -7.18
C GLU A 87 2.94 -1.61 -8.07
N ALA A 88 4.14 -2.17 -8.20
CA ALA A 88 5.13 -1.69 -9.16
C ALA A 88 4.76 -2.18 -10.57
N ALA A 89 4.75 -1.29 -11.56
CA ALA A 89 4.42 -1.68 -12.92
C ALA A 89 5.39 -2.77 -13.44
N ALA A 90 4.83 -3.80 -14.08
CA ALA A 90 5.59 -4.96 -14.56
C ALA A 90 6.65 -4.63 -15.62
N ALA A 91 6.54 -3.47 -16.28
CA ALA A 91 7.51 -3.00 -17.27
C ALA A 91 8.67 -2.17 -16.67
N ASN A 92 8.68 -1.93 -15.35
CA ASN A 92 9.75 -1.17 -14.72
C ASN A 92 11.10 -1.88 -14.87
N ILE A 93 12.15 -1.10 -15.09
CA ILE A 93 13.54 -1.57 -15.01
C ILE A 93 14.10 -1.33 -13.61
N ASN A 94 13.79 -0.18 -13.02
CA ASN A 94 14.20 0.21 -11.67
C ASN A 94 13.14 -0.19 -10.63
N GLU A 95 13.55 -0.30 -9.38
CA GLU A 95 12.67 -0.61 -8.26
C GLU A 95 11.82 0.62 -7.87
N VAL A 96 10.60 0.37 -7.39
CA VAL A 96 9.78 1.35 -6.68
C VAL A 96 10.11 1.23 -5.19
N VAL A 97 10.47 2.34 -4.54
CA VAL A 97 10.88 2.35 -3.13
C VAL A 97 9.85 3.12 -2.31
N VAL A 98 9.27 2.50 -1.30
CA VAL A 98 8.17 3.04 -0.49
C VAL A 98 8.67 3.38 0.91
N GLY A 99 8.39 4.59 1.39
CA GLY A 99 8.78 5.10 2.71
C GLY A 99 10.08 5.91 2.68
N GLY A 100 10.59 6.25 3.88
CA GLY A 100 11.90 6.87 4.00
C GLY A 100 11.96 8.36 3.64
N HIS A 101 10.91 9.14 3.94
CA HIS A 101 10.97 10.60 3.82
C HIS A 101 11.79 11.21 4.97
N ASP A 102 12.56 12.26 4.72
CA ASP A 102 13.63 12.65 5.66
C ASP A 102 13.14 13.44 6.88
N THR A 103 12.06 14.23 6.74
CA THR A 103 11.64 15.19 7.79
C THR A 103 10.21 14.99 8.30
N ALA A 104 9.28 14.66 7.41
CA ALA A 104 7.87 14.44 7.72
C ALA A 104 7.37 13.03 7.34
N ALA A 105 8.20 12.00 7.52
CA ALA A 105 7.83 10.62 7.17
C ALA A 105 6.57 10.17 7.87
N PHE A 106 5.60 9.72 7.07
CA PHE A 106 4.52 8.89 7.56
C PHE A 106 5.08 7.54 8.02
N LEU A 107 5.11 7.31 9.33
CA LEU A 107 5.62 6.07 9.91
C LEU A 107 4.74 4.89 9.57
N GLY A 108 3.42 5.00 9.68
CA GLY A 108 2.52 3.97 9.18
C GLY A 108 2.88 2.54 9.61
N PRO A 109 3.08 1.60 8.66
CA PRO A 109 3.55 0.24 8.92
C PRO A 109 5.07 0.12 9.13
N PHE A 110 5.83 1.19 8.96
CA PHE A 110 7.28 1.24 9.12
C PHE A 110 7.66 1.46 10.59
N ALA A 111 8.74 0.81 11.05
CA ALA A 111 9.16 0.89 12.44
C ALA A 111 9.98 2.17 12.71
N ASP A 112 10.69 2.66 11.70
CA ASP A 112 11.50 3.87 11.75
C ASP A 112 11.27 4.76 10.51
N ALA A 113 11.51 6.06 10.63
CA ALA A 113 11.35 7.03 9.54
C ALA A 113 12.27 6.75 8.33
N SER A 114 13.39 6.06 8.53
CA SER A 114 14.34 5.68 7.49
C SER A 114 14.02 4.34 6.80
N ASP A 115 13.09 3.55 7.35
CA ASP A 115 12.72 2.25 6.82
C ASP A 115 12.07 2.39 5.44
N LYS A 116 12.38 1.41 4.58
CA LYS A 116 11.92 1.37 3.19
C LYS A 116 11.53 -0.03 2.79
N VAL A 117 10.48 -0.14 1.98
CA VAL A 117 10.16 -1.36 1.23
C VAL A 117 10.49 -1.14 -0.23
N LYS A 118 11.21 -2.07 -0.83
CA LYS A 118 11.53 -2.05 -2.26
C LYS A 118 10.66 -3.04 -3.00
N LEU A 119 10.09 -2.59 -4.12
CA LEU A 119 9.26 -3.38 -5.01
C LEU A 119 9.92 -3.42 -6.39
N LYS A 120 10.32 -4.61 -6.81
CA LYS A 120 10.73 -4.88 -8.19
C LYS A 120 9.53 -4.86 -9.12
N ALA A 121 9.79 -4.89 -10.43
CA ALA A 121 8.75 -4.92 -11.45
C ALA A 121 7.72 -6.04 -11.18
N GLY A 122 6.44 -5.66 -11.09
CA GLY A 122 5.32 -6.57 -10.83
C GLY A 122 5.14 -7.00 -9.37
N GLU A 123 5.98 -6.54 -8.44
CA GLU A 123 5.78 -6.83 -7.02
C GLU A 123 4.66 -5.96 -6.42
N VAL A 124 3.95 -6.55 -5.46
CA VAL A 124 2.80 -5.95 -4.79
C VAL A 124 3.07 -5.91 -3.28
N LEU A 125 2.82 -4.75 -2.69
CA LEU A 125 2.72 -4.55 -1.25
C LEU A 125 1.27 -4.33 -0.86
N LEU A 126 0.78 -5.12 0.10
CA LEU A 126 -0.51 -4.89 0.74
C LEU A 126 -0.35 -5.03 2.25
N VAL A 127 -0.63 -3.95 2.97
CA VAL A 127 -0.61 -3.91 4.44
C VAL A 127 -1.91 -3.29 4.94
N THR A 128 -2.43 -3.81 6.05
CA THR A 128 -3.70 -3.34 6.62
C THR A 128 -3.61 -3.17 8.14
N ASN A 129 -4.30 -2.16 8.66
CA ASN A 129 -4.53 -1.89 10.07
C ASN A 129 -6.01 -1.56 10.25
N ARG A 130 -6.76 -2.48 10.89
CA ARG A 130 -8.22 -2.35 11.07
C ARG A 130 -8.62 -1.79 12.44
N THR A 131 -7.67 -1.26 13.21
CA THR A 131 -8.01 -0.53 14.43
C THR A 131 -8.83 0.72 14.10
N ALA A 132 -9.50 1.31 15.09
CA ALA A 132 -10.31 2.50 14.86
C ALA A 132 -9.47 3.67 14.31
N ALA A 133 -8.29 3.91 14.88
CA ALA A 133 -7.41 5.00 14.48
C ALA A 133 -6.56 4.69 13.22
N GLY A 134 -6.44 3.42 12.83
CA GLY A 134 -5.48 3.03 11.79
C GLY A 134 -4.05 3.41 12.18
N TRP A 135 -3.28 3.85 11.19
CA TRP A 135 -2.00 4.52 11.38
C TRP A 135 -2.21 6.03 11.32
N ALA A 136 -1.89 6.72 12.41
CA ALA A 136 -2.10 8.15 12.53
C ALA A 136 -1.31 8.94 11.47
N VAL A 137 -1.98 9.92 10.88
CA VAL A 137 -1.39 10.93 10.00
C VAL A 137 -1.34 12.24 10.79
N THR A 138 -0.16 12.81 10.95
CA THR A 138 0.01 14.09 11.66
C THR A 138 0.48 15.14 10.67
N ALA A 139 -0.39 16.11 10.38
CA ALA A 139 -0.10 17.18 9.43
C ALA A 139 1.26 17.83 9.72
N THR A 140 2.02 18.14 8.65
CA THR A 140 3.34 18.76 8.65
C THR A 140 4.50 17.90 9.20
N THR A 141 4.25 16.95 10.11
CA THR A 141 5.34 16.23 10.81
C THR A 141 5.38 14.73 10.56
N ALA A 142 4.29 14.10 10.15
CA ALA A 142 4.21 12.65 9.91
C ALA A 142 3.08 12.33 8.92
N ASP A 143 3.16 12.92 7.74
CA ASP A 143 2.09 12.89 6.73
C ASP A 143 2.59 12.63 5.31
N ILE A 144 3.89 12.52 5.06
CA ILE A 144 4.41 12.25 3.72
C ILE A 144 4.72 10.77 3.56
N LEU A 145 3.98 10.12 2.66
CA LEU A 145 4.33 8.80 2.12
C LEU A 145 5.15 8.99 0.84
N ARG A 146 6.47 8.89 0.96
CA ARG A 146 7.39 8.94 -0.18
C ARG A 146 7.34 7.65 -0.98
N ILE A 147 7.17 7.79 -2.29
CA ILE A 147 7.43 6.74 -3.28
C ILE A 147 8.60 7.23 -4.14
N ALA A 148 9.66 6.47 -4.27
CA ALA A 148 10.87 6.89 -4.96
C ALA A 148 11.25 5.93 -6.09
N ASN A 149 11.85 6.49 -7.13
CA ASN A 149 12.53 5.70 -8.15
C ASN A 149 13.88 5.23 -7.58
N GLY A 150 14.04 3.91 -7.41
CA GLY A 150 15.23 3.31 -6.84
C GLY A 150 16.48 3.34 -7.74
N GLY A 151 16.38 3.90 -8.95
CA GLY A 151 17.47 3.94 -9.91
C GLY A 151 17.53 5.21 -10.74
N SER A 152 18.49 5.22 -11.66
CA SER A 152 18.70 6.27 -12.66
C SER A 152 18.33 5.79 -14.06
N GLY A 153 18.30 6.70 -15.04
CA GLY A 153 18.23 6.37 -16.47
C GLY A 153 16.84 6.03 -17.03
N SER A 154 15.88 5.60 -16.20
CA SER A 154 14.49 5.35 -16.64
C SER A 154 13.48 5.69 -15.54
N ALA A 155 12.27 6.06 -15.96
CA ALA A 155 11.14 6.28 -15.05
C ALA A 155 10.59 4.94 -14.53
N VAL A 156 9.91 4.98 -13.37
CA VAL A 156 9.16 3.85 -12.82
C VAL A 156 7.68 4.21 -12.71
N GLY A 157 6.80 3.27 -13.06
CA GLY A 157 5.36 3.38 -12.83
C GLY A 157 4.91 2.59 -11.61
N TYR A 158 3.86 3.07 -10.95
CA TYR A 158 3.20 2.32 -9.88
C TYR A 158 1.70 2.65 -9.79
N SER A 159 0.93 1.71 -9.26
CA SER A 159 -0.46 1.93 -8.87
C SER A 159 -0.56 1.93 -7.35
N ILE A 160 -1.41 2.78 -6.79
CA ILE A 160 -1.61 2.89 -5.35
C ILE A 160 -3.09 3.00 -5.00
N ILE A 161 -3.49 2.35 -3.91
CA ILE A 161 -4.77 2.57 -3.25
C ILE A 161 -4.51 2.75 -1.76
N LEU A 162 -4.98 3.87 -1.22
CA LEU A 162 -4.97 4.16 0.21
C LEU A 162 -6.42 4.18 0.71
N VAL A 163 -6.64 3.51 1.83
CA VAL A 163 -7.93 3.48 2.52
C VAL A 163 -7.71 3.99 3.93
N GLY A 164 -8.60 4.83 4.40
CA GLY A 164 -8.46 5.44 5.72
C GLY A 164 -9.73 6.14 6.18
N ASP A 165 -9.55 7.02 7.15
CA ASP A 165 -10.64 7.74 7.78
C ASP A 165 -10.34 9.23 7.99
N SER A 166 -11.38 9.98 8.32
CA SER A 166 -11.34 11.41 8.62
C SER A 166 -11.15 11.79 10.09
N ALA A 167 -11.44 10.89 11.06
CA ALA A 167 -11.10 10.91 12.50
C ALA A 167 -11.96 9.92 13.30
#